data_AF-A0A3S0L0L1-F1
#
_entry.id   AF-A0A3S0L0L1-F1
#
_cell.length_a   1.000
_cell.length_b   1.000
_cell.length_c   1.000
_cell.angle_alpha   90.00
_cell.angle_beta   90.00
_cell.angle_gamma   90.00
#
_symmetry.space_group_name_H-M   'P 1'
#
loop_
_entity.id
_entity.type
_entity.pdbx_description
1 polymer ?
#
loop_
_entity_poly.entity_id
_entity_poly.type
_entity_poly.pdbx_seq_one_letter_code
_entity_poly.pdbx_strand_id
1 'polypeptide(L)' 'MGSTSFKTKVVLEALSERFTLTELAQKHEIHPNQITLWKREFLEKAPEVFSRADNSNGRF' A
#
# COMPACT_ATOMS: atom_id res chain seq x y z
N MET A 1 15.13 7.85 6.30
CA MET A 1 13.72 8.19 6.01
C MET A 1 13.41 7.70 4.59
N GLY A 2 12.58 6.67 4.39
CA GLY A 2 12.30 6.23 3.01
C GLY A 2 11.57 4.91 2.77
N SER A 3 11.00 4.24 3.79
CA SER A 3 10.38 2.92 3.58
C SER A 3 8.91 2.95 3.14
N THR A 4 8.21 4.08 3.26
CA THR A 4 6.77 4.16 2.95
C THR A 4 6.49 4.11 1.46
N SER A 5 7.18 4.94 0.65
CA SER A 5 6.96 5.00 -0.80
C SER A 5 7.24 3.68 -1.51
N PHE A 6 8.24 2.92 -1.05
CA PHE A 6 8.54 1.59 -1.59
C PHE A 6 7.42 0.59 -1.28
N LYS A 7 6.99 0.50 -0.01
CA LYS A 7 5.86 -0.34 0.39
C LYS A 7 4.59 0.00 -0.39
N THR A 8 4.29 1.30 -0.55
CA THR A 8 3.16 1.77 -1.34
C THR A 8 3.26 1.32 -2.80
N LYS A 9 4.44 1.44 -3.44
CA LYS A 9 4.63 0.98 -4.82
C LYS A 9 4.41 -0.53 -4.96
N VAL A 10 4.99 -1.34 -4.07
CA VAL A 10 4.83 -2.80 -4.08
C VAL A 10 3.36 -3.18 -3.89
N VAL A 11 2.67 -2.53 -2.95
CA VAL A 11 1.24 -2.78 -2.71
C VAL A 11 0.39 -2.37 -3.91
N LEU A 12 0.68 -1.24 -4.55
CA LEU A 12 -0.02 -0.81 -5.77
C LEU A 12 0.20 -1.79 -6.93
N GLU A 13 1.42 -2.30 -7.14
CA GLU A 13 1.66 -3.35 -8.12
C GLU A 13 0.90 -4.64 -7.78
N ALA A 14 0.84 -5.02 -6.49
CA ALA A 14 0.10 -6.19 -6.01
C ALA A 14 -1.43 -6.04 -6.05
N LEU A 15 -1.94 -4.80 -6.07
CA LEU A 15 -3.35 -4.47 -6.26
C LEU A 15 -3.72 -4.33 -7.73
N SER A 16 -2.75 -4.00 -8.59
CA SER A 16 -2.98 -3.87 -10.03
C SER A 16 -3.14 -5.22 -10.74
N GLU A 17 -3.00 -6.35 -10.03
CA GLU A 17 -3.17 -7.73 -10.53
C GLU A 17 -2.31 -8.11 -11.74
N ARG A 18 -1.30 -7.28 -12.08
CA ARG A 18 -0.39 -7.51 -13.21
C ARG A 18 0.69 -8.54 -12.93
N PHE A 19 1.02 -8.75 -11.66
CA PHE A 19 2.04 -9.69 -11.21
C PHE A 19 1.50 -10.44 -10.00
N THR A 20 1.84 -11.72 -9.90
CA THR A 20 1.50 -12.50 -8.71
C THR A 20 2.33 -12.01 -7.51
N LEU A 21 1.83 -12.29 -6.30
CA LEU A 21 2.56 -11.97 -5.06
C LEU A 21 3.96 -12.60 -5.05
N THR A 22 4.11 -13.77 -5.66
CA THR A 22 5.38 -14.50 -5.76
C THR A 22 6.36 -13.82 -6.71
N GLU A 23 5.89 -13.32 -7.85
CA GLU A 23 6.74 -12.57 -8.79
C GLU A 23 7.18 -11.23 -8.21
N LEU A 24 6.27 -10.51 -7.55
CA LEU A 24 6.60 -9.27 -6.85
C LEU A 24 7.58 -9.54 -5.71
N ALA A 25 7.39 -10.63 -4.97
CA ALA A 25 8.30 -11.08 -3.93
C ALA A 25 9.72 -11.31 -4.46
N GLN A 26 9.85 -11.99 -5.59
CA GLN A 26 11.17 -12.21 -6.22
C GLN A 26 11.77 -10.92 -6.78
N LYS A 27 10.96 -10.09 -7.47
CA LYS A 27 11.41 -8.85 -8.11
C LYS A 27 11.95 -7.82 -7.12
N HIS A 28 11.34 -7.77 -5.94
CA HIS A 28 11.65 -6.79 -4.90
C HIS A 28 12.43 -7.40 -3.71
N GLU A 29 12.82 -8.67 -3.81
CA GLU A 29 13.54 -9.43 -2.76
C GLU A 29 12.82 -9.42 -1.40
N ILE A 30 11.49 -9.55 -1.42
CA ILE A 30 10.63 -9.53 -0.23
C ILE A 30 9.83 -10.81 -0.13
N HIS A 31 9.56 -11.25 1.09
CA HIS A 31 8.70 -12.42 1.27
C HIS A 31 7.25 -12.11 0.84
N PRO A 32 6.56 -13.04 0.16
CA PRO A 32 5.17 -12.84 -0.26
C PRO A 32 4.24 -12.54 0.94
N ASN A 33 4.56 -13.07 2.12
CA ASN A 33 3.85 -12.77 3.36
C ASN A 33 3.95 -11.28 3.77
N GLN A 34 5.09 -10.61 3.50
CA GLN A 34 5.25 -9.18 3.73
C GLN A 34 4.33 -8.36 2.82
N ILE A 35 4.22 -8.76 1.55
CA ILE A 35 3.37 -8.09 0.56
C ILE A 35 1.90 -8.20 0.97
N THR A 36 1.47 -9.38 1.42
CA THR A 36 0.12 -9.60 1.96
C THR A 36 -0.15 -8.68 3.16
N LEU A 37 0.81 -8.59 4.10
CA LEU A 37 0.69 -7.73 5.27
C LEU A 37 0.56 -6.25 4.86
N TRP A 38 1.38 -5.78 3.93
CA TRP A 38 1.34 -4.40 3.46
C TRP A 38 0.06 -4.10 2.66
N LYS A 39 -0.46 -5.07 1.88
CA LYS A 39 -1.75 -4.94 1.22
C LYS A 39 -2.86 -4.72 2.24
N ARG A 40 -2.86 -5.50 3.32
CA ARG A 40 -3.86 -5.37 4.38
C ARG A 40 -3.76 -4.02 5.09
N GLU A 41 -2.56 -3.67 5.56
CA GLU A 41 -2.28 -2.37 6.17
C GLU A 41 -2.70 -1.19 5.29
N PHE A 42 -2.45 -1.28 3.97
CA PHE A 42 -2.85 -0.25 3.02
C PHE A 42 -4.37 -0.16 2.88
N LEU A 43 -5.08 -1.28 2.78
CA LEU A 43 -6.55 -1.29 2.71
C LEU A 43 -7.19 -0.80 4.01
N GLU A 44 -6.59 -1.11 5.16
CA GLU A 44 -7.04 -0.63 6.47
C GLU A 44 -6.82 0.89 6.61
N LYS A 45 -5.69 1.42 6.11
CA LYS A 45 -5.35 2.86 6.16
C LYS A 45 -5.93 3.69 5.01
N ALA A 46 -6.26 3.08 3.88
CA ALA A 46 -6.85 3.75 2.72
C ALA A 46 -8.08 4.59 3.11
N PRO A 47 -9.11 4.06 3.83
CA PRO A 47 -10.25 4.86 4.24
C PRO A 47 -9.86 6.03 5.15
N GLU A 48 -8.87 5.88 6.03
CA GLU A 48 -8.36 7.00 6.85
C GLU A 48 -7.69 8.08 5.99
N VAL A 49 -6.90 7.70 4.97
CA VAL A 49 -6.25 8.64 4.05
C VAL A 49 -7.29 9.45 3.27
N PHE A 50 -8.36 8.81 2.78
CA PHE A 50 -9.44 9.51 2.09
C PHE A 50 -10.33 10.32 3.05
N SER A 51 -10.57 9.85 4.28
CA SER A 51 -11.35 10.58 5.29
C SER A 51 -10.61 11.83 5.81
N ARG A 52 -9.28 11.79 5.88
CA ARG A 52 -8.47 12.96 6.29
C ARG A 52 -8.52 14.11 5.27
N ALA A 53 -8.77 13.81 4.00
CA ALA A 53 -8.95 14.83 2.97
C ALA A 53 -10.29 15.60 3.12
N ASP A 54 -11.34 14.91 3.59
CA ASP A 54 -12.68 15.48 3.77
C ASP A 54 -12.74 16.49 4.93
N ASN A 55 -11.96 16.27 6.01
CA ASN A 55 -12.03 17.10 7.21
C ASN A 55 -11.26 18.43 7.16
N SER A 56 -10.65 18.79 6.02
CA SER A 56 -9.83 20.02 5.91
C SER A 56 -10.63 21.29 5.60
N ASN A 57 -11.94 21.18 5.31
CA ASN A 57 -12.74 22.32 4.82
C ASN A 57 -13.96 22.59 5.72
N GLY A 58 -13.71 23.05 6.95
CA GLY A 58 -14.76 23.37 7.91
C GLY A 58 -14.35 24.37 8.99
N ARG A 59 -13.51 25.36 8.65
CA ARG A 59 -13.22 26.51 9.52
C ARG A 59 -13.61 27.80 8.80
N PHE A 60 -14.89 28.15 8.89
CA PHE A 60 -15.39 29.51 8.71
C PHE A 60 -16.07 29.92 10.02
#